data_AF-A0A2A9P533-F1
#
_entry.id   AF-A0A2A9P533-F1
#
_cell.length_a   1.000
_cell.length_b   1.000
_cell.length_c   1.000
_cell.angle_alpha   90.00
_cell.angle_beta   90.00
_cell.angle_gamma   90.00
#
_symmetry.space_group_name_H-M   'P 1'
#
loop_
_entity.id
_entity.type
_entity.pdbx_description
1 polymer ?
#
loop_
_entity_poly.entity_id
_entity_poly.type
_entity_poly.pdbx_seq_one_letter_code
_entity_poly.pdbx_strand_id
1 'polypeptide(L)'
;MTPERAREARSAVTVNEDRKDWRDRIFCCQRPAHRLCLLRFRQDGILLPFGASRDDFTEPNPALFLTDYWPLLDDADPSTGWYSKDIAETSSGPASADFYGKLYFLVRATIQSFIRRMAGGQVSFRLLNWDVAELIERIKGETFSRIEISNLADTSWLGIHRTLFYAMPMLQPVAYNRHATLITLFMNAVEDTLTSQDKVQKVDNASSARLRSYIKEGRLEKSPNVEVMKTAMGLDIVSQYDDTFDRYTRLHNFSQAAFLIGAVIKENPTIIEKWPYRLKLRPGQPKAQQEFERVLASWAIGKERYMEWRRAT
;
A
#
# COMPACT_ATOMS: atom_id res chain seq x y z
N MET A 1 14.94 -26.92 -6.99
CA MET A 1 16.08 -26.18 -6.40
C MET A 1 16.32 -26.73 -4.99
N THR A 2 17.58 -26.83 -4.53
CA THR A 2 17.86 -27.28 -3.14
C THR A 2 17.61 -26.16 -2.12
N PRO A 3 17.38 -26.47 -0.84
CA PRO A 3 17.19 -25.48 0.22
C PRO A 3 18.37 -24.49 0.34
N GLU A 4 19.60 -24.98 0.16
CA GLU A 4 20.82 -24.16 0.24
C GLU A 4 20.87 -23.14 -0.90
N ARG A 5 20.65 -23.58 -2.15
CA ARG A 5 20.63 -22.70 -3.31
C ARG A 5 19.51 -21.67 -3.22
N ALA A 6 18.35 -22.06 -2.70
CA ALA A 6 17.23 -21.14 -2.49
C ALA A 6 17.56 -20.05 -1.45
N ARG A 7 18.27 -20.43 -0.38
CA ARG A 7 18.75 -19.51 0.65
C ARG A 7 19.77 -18.53 0.07
N GLU A 8 20.75 -19.03 -0.68
CA GLU A 8 21.77 -18.20 -1.34
C GLU A 8 21.14 -17.20 -2.31
N ALA A 9 20.25 -17.66 -3.20
CA ALA A 9 19.56 -16.82 -4.18
C ALA A 9 18.76 -15.69 -3.51
N ARG A 10 18.03 -16.00 -2.42
CA ARG A 10 17.31 -14.98 -1.65
C ARG A 10 18.28 -14.02 -0.95
N SER A 11 19.28 -14.55 -0.24
CA SER A 11 20.21 -13.74 0.56
C SER A 11 21.03 -12.76 -0.30
N ALA A 12 21.35 -13.15 -1.54
CA ALA A 12 21.99 -12.27 -2.53
C ALA A 12 21.16 -11.02 -2.88
N VAL A 13 19.86 -11.00 -2.55
CA VAL A 13 18.96 -9.87 -2.74
C VAL A 13 18.57 -9.22 -1.40
N THR A 14 17.99 -9.98 -0.48
CA THR A 14 17.31 -9.43 0.72
C THR A 14 18.26 -8.92 1.81
N VAL A 15 19.48 -9.45 1.84
CA VAL A 15 20.54 -9.09 2.80
C VAL A 15 21.87 -8.76 2.10
N ASN A 16 21.81 -8.34 0.84
CA ASN A 16 22.97 -7.90 0.08
C ASN A 16 23.71 -6.75 0.79
N GLU A 17 25.03 -6.87 0.96
CA GLU A 17 25.84 -5.87 1.67
C GLU A 17 26.03 -4.58 0.86
N ASP A 18 26.01 -4.63 -0.48
CA ASP A 18 26.05 -3.44 -1.34
C ASP A 18 24.79 -2.58 -1.16
N ARG A 19 23.72 -3.17 -0.63
CA ARG A 19 22.41 -2.53 -0.36
C ARG A 19 22.20 -2.18 1.11
N LYS A 20 23.26 -2.22 1.93
CA LYS A 20 23.19 -1.95 3.37
C LYS A 20 22.60 -0.57 3.69
N ASP A 21 23.02 0.50 2.99
CA ASP A 21 22.48 1.84 3.21
C ASP A 21 20.97 1.90 2.97
N TRP A 22 20.50 1.28 1.88
CA TRP A 22 19.07 1.20 1.56
C TRP A 22 18.28 0.48 2.66
N ARG A 23 18.82 -0.66 3.11
CA ARG A 23 18.22 -1.47 4.18
C ARG A 23 18.19 -0.71 5.52
N ASP A 24 19.25 0.02 5.86
CA ASP A 24 19.33 0.79 7.10
C ASP A 24 18.33 1.96 7.10
N ARG A 25 18.09 2.61 5.94
CA ARG A 25 17.04 3.62 5.79
C ARG A 25 15.65 3.07 6.11
N ILE A 26 15.33 1.85 5.67
CA ILE A 26 14.06 1.18 6.02
C ILE A 26 13.99 0.97 7.54
N PHE A 27 15.06 0.45 8.16
CA PHE A 27 15.10 0.22 9.60
C PHE A 27 14.99 1.51 10.43
N CYS A 28 15.42 2.66 9.91
CA CYS A 28 15.33 3.94 10.60
C CYS A 28 13.90 4.28 11.02
N CYS A 29 12.93 4.00 10.14
CA CYS A 29 11.51 4.28 10.37
C CYS A 29 10.79 3.20 11.20
N GLN A 30 11.42 2.02 11.36
CA GLN A 30 10.87 0.94 12.17
C GLN A 30 11.09 1.15 13.67
N ARG A 31 10.13 0.69 14.48
CA ARG A 31 10.30 0.53 15.93
C ARG A 31 11.38 -0.50 16.24
N PRO A 32 12.14 -0.37 17.34
CA PRO A 32 13.24 -1.28 17.66
C PRO A 32 12.88 -2.77 17.61
N ALA A 33 11.76 -3.18 18.20
CA ALA A 33 11.31 -4.57 18.18
C ALA A 33 10.93 -5.07 16.76
N HIS A 34 10.38 -4.19 15.92
CA HIS A 34 9.96 -4.55 14.57
C HIS A 34 11.16 -4.78 13.64
N ARG A 35 12.28 -4.08 13.88
CA ARG A 35 13.54 -4.27 13.13
C ARG A 35 14.04 -5.70 13.20
N LEU A 36 13.95 -6.33 14.37
CA LEU A 36 14.36 -7.74 14.56
C LEU A 36 13.46 -8.69 13.76
N CYS A 37 12.15 -8.42 13.73
CA CYS A 37 11.20 -9.22 12.96
C CYS A 37 11.48 -9.11 11.46
N LEU A 38 11.65 -7.89 10.95
CA LEU A 38 11.97 -7.61 9.55
C LEU A 38 13.33 -8.21 9.15
N LEU A 39 14.36 -8.05 9.98
CA LEU A 39 15.68 -8.64 9.72
C LEU A 39 15.60 -10.16 9.61
N ARG A 40 14.87 -10.80 10.54
CA ARG A 40 14.69 -12.26 10.52
C ARG A 40 13.99 -12.73 9.26
N PHE A 41 12.88 -12.07 8.89
CA PHE A 41 12.19 -12.37 7.63
C PHE A 41 13.09 -12.17 6.41
N ARG A 42 13.92 -11.12 6.37
CA ARG A 42 14.87 -10.93 5.26
C ARG A 42 15.90 -12.06 5.17
N GLN A 43 16.33 -12.61 6.31
CA GLN A 43 17.30 -13.70 6.35
C GLN A 43 16.69 -15.03 5.90
N ASP A 44 15.51 -15.39 6.40
CA ASP A 44 14.93 -16.73 6.23
C ASP A 44 13.74 -16.80 5.25
N GLY A 45 13.13 -15.68 4.90
CA GLY A 45 11.96 -15.58 4.02
C GLY A 45 10.66 -16.11 4.62
N ILE A 46 10.62 -16.38 5.93
CA ILE A 46 9.54 -17.10 6.60
C ILE A 46 8.71 -16.14 7.47
N LEU A 47 7.43 -15.97 7.11
CA LEU A 47 6.47 -15.21 7.92
C LEU A 47 5.89 -16.10 9.04
N LEU A 48 6.43 -15.94 10.25
CA LEU A 48 5.99 -16.64 11.46
C LEU A 48 6.06 -15.73 12.69
N PRO A 49 5.35 -16.08 13.77
CA PRO A 49 5.64 -15.53 15.09
C PRO A 49 7.12 -15.69 15.43
N PHE A 50 7.71 -14.68 16.05
CA PHE A 50 9.14 -14.61 16.29
C PHE A 50 9.64 -15.82 17.10
N GLY A 51 8.87 -16.28 18.09
CA GLY A 51 9.23 -17.46 18.89
C GLY A 51 9.00 -18.82 18.23
N ALA A 52 8.36 -18.89 17.05
CA ALA A 52 8.03 -20.17 16.42
C ALA A 52 9.27 -20.88 15.86
N SER A 53 9.29 -22.22 15.96
CA SER A 53 10.30 -23.04 15.30
C SER A 53 10.19 -22.89 13.78
N ARG A 54 11.36 -23.00 13.12
CA ARG A 54 11.51 -23.00 11.67
C ARG A 54 12.00 -24.35 11.15
N ASP A 55 12.12 -25.34 12.02
CA ASP A 55 12.69 -26.64 11.69
C ASP A 55 11.85 -27.38 10.64
N ASP A 56 10.53 -27.14 10.63
CA ASP A 56 9.61 -27.72 9.66
C ASP A 56 9.66 -27.04 8.26
N PHE A 57 10.41 -25.94 8.10
CA PHE A 57 10.50 -25.18 6.85
C PHE A 57 11.75 -25.58 6.05
N THR A 58 11.79 -26.84 5.64
CA THR A 58 12.94 -27.43 4.93
C THR A 58 12.88 -27.28 3.42
N GLU A 59 11.69 -27.03 2.85
CA GLU A 59 11.49 -27.00 1.41
C GLU A 59 11.32 -25.58 0.85
N PRO A 60 11.99 -25.23 -0.26
CA PRO A 60 11.76 -23.97 -0.95
C PRO A 60 10.31 -23.84 -1.43
N ASN A 61 9.73 -22.65 -1.32
CA ASN A 61 8.39 -22.38 -1.86
C ASN A 61 8.39 -22.53 -3.40
N PRO A 62 7.70 -23.52 -3.98
CA PRO A 62 7.74 -23.77 -5.42
C PRO A 62 7.12 -22.63 -6.26
N ALA A 63 6.28 -21.79 -5.66
CA ALA A 63 5.70 -20.62 -6.36
C ALA A 63 6.66 -19.42 -6.42
N LEU A 64 7.60 -19.30 -5.47
CA LEU A 64 8.62 -18.24 -5.48
C LEU A 64 9.89 -18.67 -6.20
N PHE A 65 10.16 -19.98 -6.25
CA PHE A 65 11.37 -20.55 -6.79
C PHE A 65 11.08 -21.39 -8.04
N LEU A 66 10.30 -20.81 -8.96
CA LEU A 66 10.04 -21.36 -10.29
C LEU A 66 11.31 -21.39 -11.16
N THR A 67 12.23 -20.47 -10.88
CA THR A 67 13.54 -20.32 -11.51
C THR A 67 14.63 -20.41 -10.44
N ASP A 68 15.90 -20.29 -10.84
CA ASP A 68 17.06 -20.28 -9.96
C ASP A 68 17.39 -18.90 -9.36
N TYR A 69 16.52 -17.91 -9.54
CA TYR A 69 16.68 -16.55 -8.99
C TYR A 69 15.54 -16.18 -8.04
N TRP A 70 15.79 -15.19 -7.18
CA TRP A 70 14.79 -14.63 -6.27
C TRP A 70 13.94 -13.56 -6.98
N PRO A 71 12.60 -13.72 -7.07
CA PRO A 71 11.78 -12.89 -7.94
C PRO A 71 11.32 -11.57 -7.31
N LEU A 72 11.55 -11.35 -6.02
CA LEU A 72 11.09 -10.15 -5.31
C LEU A 72 12.23 -9.14 -5.14
N LEU A 73 11.87 -7.85 -5.03
CA LEU A 73 12.82 -6.78 -4.77
C LEU A 73 13.45 -6.90 -3.37
N ASP A 74 14.58 -6.22 -3.17
CA ASP A 74 15.32 -6.19 -1.91
C ASP A 74 14.59 -5.45 -0.78
N ASP A 75 13.55 -4.70 -1.12
CA ASP A 75 12.69 -3.95 -0.21
C ASP A 75 11.31 -4.58 -0.01
N ALA A 76 11.02 -5.69 -0.68
CA ALA A 76 9.75 -6.39 -0.55
C ALA A 76 9.49 -6.83 0.90
N ASP A 77 8.33 -6.45 1.43
CA ASP A 77 7.88 -6.76 2.79
C ASP A 77 6.42 -7.24 2.73
N PRO A 78 6.08 -8.38 3.35
CA PRO A 78 4.73 -8.94 3.31
C PRO A 78 3.68 -8.05 3.98
N SER A 79 4.08 -7.10 4.83
CA SER A 79 3.18 -6.12 5.45
C SER A 79 2.67 -5.05 4.48
N THR A 80 3.33 -4.85 3.34
CA THR A 80 2.94 -3.84 2.33
C THR A 80 1.52 -4.07 1.78
N GLY A 81 1.10 -5.33 1.68
CA GLY A 81 -0.23 -5.70 1.18
C GLY A 81 -1.36 -5.57 2.21
N TRP A 82 -1.09 -5.06 3.41
CA TRP A 82 -2.07 -5.04 4.51
C TRP A 82 -2.13 -3.67 5.18
N TYR A 83 -3.31 -3.31 5.67
CA TYR A 83 -3.44 -2.06 6.42
C TYR A 83 -2.72 -2.18 7.76
N SER A 84 -1.74 -1.31 8.01
CA SER A 84 -0.85 -1.45 9.17
C SER A 84 -1.58 -1.33 10.51
N LYS A 85 -2.77 -0.71 10.55
CA LYS A 85 -3.63 -0.68 11.73
C LYS A 85 -4.17 -2.07 12.06
N ASP A 86 -4.65 -2.80 11.06
CA ASP A 86 -5.21 -4.14 11.24
C ASP A 86 -4.13 -5.11 11.75
N ILE A 87 -2.90 -4.99 11.25
CA ILE A 87 -1.75 -5.73 11.79
C ILE A 87 -1.53 -5.35 13.25
N ALA A 88 -1.44 -4.05 13.57
CA ALA A 88 -1.14 -3.60 14.92
C ALA A 88 -2.18 -4.02 15.96
N GLU A 89 -3.45 -4.07 15.58
CA GLU A 89 -4.59 -4.45 16.42
C GLU A 89 -4.78 -5.97 16.53
N THR A 90 -4.17 -6.75 15.62
CA THR A 90 -4.17 -8.21 15.72
C THR A 90 -3.37 -8.67 16.94
N SER A 91 -3.89 -9.64 17.69
CA SER A 91 -3.18 -10.24 18.82
C SER A 91 -2.14 -11.24 18.35
N SER A 92 -0.92 -11.13 18.89
CA SER A 92 0.16 -12.12 18.80
C SER A 92 0.36 -12.90 20.10
N GLY A 93 -0.63 -12.87 21.00
CA GLY A 93 -0.52 -13.43 22.34
C GLY A 93 0.42 -12.62 23.24
N PRO A 94 1.22 -13.26 24.12
CA PRO A 94 2.12 -12.56 25.04
C PRO A 94 3.18 -11.68 24.35
N ALA A 95 3.58 -12.03 23.13
CA ALA A 95 4.58 -11.30 22.35
C ALA A 95 3.96 -10.09 21.64
N SER A 96 3.39 -9.15 22.38
CA SER A 96 2.61 -8.01 21.84
C SER A 96 3.40 -7.06 20.92
N ALA A 97 4.74 -7.11 20.96
CA ALA A 97 5.65 -6.36 20.10
C ALA A 97 6.07 -7.12 18.81
N ASP A 98 5.65 -8.38 18.65
CA ASP A 98 5.96 -9.21 17.49
C ASP A 98 5.06 -8.85 16.29
N PHE A 99 5.49 -7.83 15.54
CA PHE A 99 4.72 -7.33 14.40
C PHE A 99 4.51 -8.38 13.31
N TYR A 100 5.50 -9.23 13.04
CA TYR A 100 5.39 -10.29 12.04
C TYR A 100 4.52 -11.46 12.53
N GLY A 101 4.54 -11.77 13.83
CA GLY A 101 3.58 -12.68 14.44
C GLY A 101 2.14 -12.16 14.34
N LYS A 102 1.92 -10.86 14.57
CA LYS A 102 0.61 -10.24 14.36
C LYS A 102 0.16 -10.35 12.90
N LEU A 103 1.06 -10.05 11.96
CA LEU A 103 0.79 -10.21 10.53
C LEU A 103 0.44 -11.66 10.20
N TYR A 104 1.22 -12.63 10.69
CA TYR A 104 0.94 -14.06 10.51
C TYR A 104 -0.49 -14.44 10.96
N PHE A 105 -0.89 -14.02 12.16
CA PHE A 105 -2.23 -14.32 12.67
C PHE A 105 -3.34 -13.61 11.89
N LEU A 106 -3.10 -12.38 11.44
CA LEU A 106 -4.04 -11.64 10.60
C LEU A 106 -4.27 -12.37 9.26
N VAL A 107 -3.18 -12.70 8.56
CA VAL A 107 -3.25 -13.40 7.27
C VAL A 107 -3.91 -14.77 7.43
N ARG A 108 -3.49 -15.54 8.44
CA ARG A 108 -4.07 -16.86 8.73
C ARG A 108 -5.56 -16.79 9.01
N ALA A 109 -6.01 -15.86 9.86
CA ALA A 109 -7.43 -15.67 10.16
C ALA A 109 -8.23 -15.25 8.93
N THR A 110 -7.65 -14.39 8.08
CA THR A 110 -8.26 -13.92 6.84
C THR A 110 -8.44 -15.06 5.84
N ILE A 111 -7.39 -15.85 5.58
CA ILE A 111 -7.43 -17.01 4.67
C ILE A 111 -8.41 -18.06 5.19
N GLN A 112 -8.40 -18.38 6.48
CA GLN A 112 -9.35 -19.34 7.06
C GLN A 112 -10.80 -18.87 6.89
N SER A 113 -11.06 -17.59 7.13
CA SER A 113 -12.40 -17.01 6.94
C SER A 113 -12.83 -16.97 5.47
N PHE A 114 -11.88 -16.77 4.56
CA PHE A 114 -12.11 -16.88 3.12
C PHE A 114 -12.47 -18.31 2.71
N ILE A 115 -11.69 -19.31 3.12
CA ILE A 115 -11.96 -20.73 2.84
C ILE A 115 -13.33 -21.17 3.37
N ARG A 116 -13.68 -20.81 4.62
CA ARG A 116 -15.00 -21.14 5.19
C ARG A 116 -16.14 -20.51 4.39
N ARG A 117 -15.98 -19.28 3.90
CA ARG A 117 -16.98 -18.62 3.05
C ARG A 117 -17.09 -19.28 1.68
N MET A 118 -15.98 -19.67 1.07
CA MET A 118 -15.99 -20.41 -0.20
C MET A 118 -16.69 -21.76 -0.06
N ALA A 119 -16.50 -22.47 1.05
CA ALA A 119 -17.14 -23.78 1.28
C ALA A 119 -18.67 -23.71 1.31
N GLY A 120 -19.25 -22.55 1.66
CA GLY A 120 -20.69 -22.34 1.74
C GLY A 120 -21.31 -21.67 0.50
N GLY A 121 -20.53 -21.30 -0.52
CA GLY A 121 -20.99 -20.51 -1.66
C GLY A 121 -20.55 -21.06 -3.00
N GLN A 122 -21.19 -20.59 -4.07
CA GLN A 122 -20.75 -20.85 -5.44
C GLN A 122 -19.75 -19.77 -5.85
N VAL A 123 -18.45 -20.08 -5.76
CA VAL A 123 -17.37 -19.17 -6.16
C VAL A 123 -16.62 -19.79 -7.33
N SER A 124 -16.40 -18.98 -8.37
CA SER A 124 -15.53 -19.35 -9.50
C SER A 124 -14.45 -18.29 -9.68
N PHE A 125 -13.25 -18.73 -10.06
CA PHE A 125 -12.13 -17.85 -10.34
C PHE A 125 -11.80 -17.94 -11.82
N ARG A 126 -11.60 -16.79 -12.45
CA ARG A 126 -11.07 -16.68 -13.81
C ARG A 126 -9.85 -15.77 -13.75
N LEU A 127 -8.67 -16.34 -13.99
CA LEU A 127 -7.42 -15.62 -14.04
C LEU A 127 -7.10 -15.34 -15.51
N LEU A 128 -6.95 -14.06 -15.86
CA LEU A 128 -6.61 -13.59 -17.20
C LEU A 128 -5.31 -12.78 -17.09
N ASN A 129 -4.42 -12.94 -18.06
CA ASN A 129 -3.14 -12.23 -18.11
C ASN A 129 -2.99 -11.57 -19.49
N TRP A 130 -3.62 -10.41 -19.66
CA TRP A 130 -3.65 -9.65 -20.91
C TRP A 130 -3.45 -8.17 -20.62
N ASP A 131 -3.00 -7.44 -21.63
CA ASP A 131 -3.08 -5.98 -21.61
C ASP A 131 -4.54 -5.53 -21.39
N VAL A 132 -4.73 -4.42 -20.70
CA VAL A 132 -6.06 -3.93 -20.34
C VAL A 132 -6.94 -3.64 -21.56
N ALA A 133 -6.39 -3.11 -22.65
CA ALA A 133 -7.17 -2.83 -23.85
C ALA A 133 -7.63 -4.14 -24.53
N GLU A 134 -6.76 -5.15 -24.56
CA GLU A 134 -7.12 -6.48 -25.08
C GLU A 134 -8.11 -7.21 -24.18
N LEU A 135 -7.94 -7.09 -22.85
CA LEU A 135 -8.81 -7.70 -21.86
C LEU A 135 -10.26 -7.30 -22.09
N ILE A 136 -10.49 -6.02 -22.30
CA ILE A 136 -11.83 -5.43 -22.39
C ILE A 136 -12.55 -5.85 -23.65
N GLU A 137 -11.85 -5.96 -24.79
CA GLU A 137 -12.46 -6.49 -26.00
C GLU A 137 -12.81 -7.98 -25.86
N ARG A 138 -12.02 -8.75 -25.11
CA ARG A 138 -12.23 -10.20 -24.96
C ARG A 138 -13.33 -10.57 -23.97
N ILE A 139 -13.59 -9.71 -22.98
CA ILE A 139 -14.70 -9.88 -22.00
C ILE A 139 -15.86 -8.93 -22.29
N LYS A 140 -15.94 -8.43 -23.53
CA LYS A 140 -16.97 -7.49 -23.97
C LYS A 140 -18.37 -8.04 -23.71
N GLY A 141 -19.22 -7.19 -23.13
CA GLY A 141 -20.58 -7.55 -22.74
C GLY A 141 -20.69 -8.08 -21.30
N GLU A 142 -19.58 -8.44 -20.66
CA GLU A 142 -19.60 -8.71 -19.23
C GLU A 142 -19.77 -7.42 -18.43
N THR A 143 -20.48 -7.52 -17.31
CA THR A 143 -20.68 -6.40 -16.39
C THR A 143 -20.37 -6.80 -14.95
N PHE A 144 -19.80 -5.87 -14.21
CA PHE A 144 -19.29 -6.11 -12.86
C PHE A 144 -19.94 -5.18 -11.84
N SER A 145 -20.22 -5.72 -10.66
CA SER A 145 -20.68 -4.93 -9.51
C SER A 145 -19.56 -4.06 -8.92
N ARG A 146 -18.31 -4.48 -9.10
CA ARG A 146 -17.12 -3.83 -8.56
C ARG A 146 -15.98 -4.01 -9.56
N ILE A 147 -15.28 -2.94 -9.85
CA ILE A 147 -14.05 -2.97 -10.63
C ILE A 147 -13.01 -2.21 -9.82
N GLU A 148 -11.84 -2.81 -9.58
CA GLU A 148 -10.67 -2.17 -8.98
C GLU A 148 -9.55 -2.32 -10.01
N ILE A 149 -8.88 -1.21 -10.35
CA ILE A 149 -7.90 -1.16 -11.46
C ILE A 149 -6.56 -0.57 -11.01
N SER A 150 -6.27 -0.66 -9.71
CA SER A 150 -5.02 -0.19 -9.13
C SER A 150 -4.65 1.23 -9.60
N ASN A 151 -3.37 1.47 -9.88
CA ASN A 151 -2.78 2.73 -10.31
C ASN A 151 -2.87 3.00 -11.82
N LEU A 152 -3.64 2.22 -12.59
CA LEU A 152 -3.71 2.35 -14.04
C LEU A 152 -4.19 3.74 -14.51
N ALA A 153 -4.95 4.44 -13.67
CA ALA A 153 -5.45 5.79 -13.93
C ALA A 153 -4.40 6.91 -13.79
N ASP A 154 -3.23 6.65 -13.19
CA ASP A 154 -2.13 7.61 -13.16
C ASP A 154 -1.62 7.90 -14.60
N THR A 155 -1.12 9.12 -14.82
CA THR A 155 -0.64 9.59 -16.13
C THR A 155 0.54 8.78 -16.66
N SER A 156 1.39 8.26 -15.77
CA SER A 156 2.51 7.38 -16.12
C SER A 156 2.08 6.02 -16.66
N TRP A 157 0.79 5.69 -16.61
CA TRP A 157 0.21 4.46 -17.14
C TRP A 157 -0.80 4.76 -18.25
N LEU A 158 -2.08 4.41 -18.06
CA LEU A 158 -3.11 4.60 -19.09
C LEU A 158 -3.75 5.99 -19.02
N GLY A 159 -3.70 6.62 -17.84
CA GLY A 159 -4.37 7.89 -17.56
C GLY A 159 -5.87 7.74 -17.38
N ILE A 160 -6.48 8.75 -16.73
CA ILE A 160 -7.89 8.69 -16.34
C ILE A 160 -8.86 8.57 -17.52
N HIS A 161 -8.60 9.25 -18.65
CA HIS A 161 -9.54 9.31 -19.78
C HIS A 161 -9.77 7.94 -20.38
N ARG A 162 -8.67 7.26 -20.71
CA ARG A 162 -8.71 5.90 -21.26
C ARG A 162 -9.21 4.91 -20.23
N THR A 163 -8.77 5.02 -18.97
CA THR A 163 -9.27 4.16 -17.88
C THR A 163 -10.79 4.22 -17.75
N LEU A 164 -11.38 5.42 -17.75
CA LEU A 164 -12.84 5.57 -17.70
C LEU A 164 -13.51 5.03 -18.96
N PHE A 165 -13.01 5.38 -20.15
CA PHE A 165 -13.55 4.89 -21.42
C PHE A 165 -13.67 3.37 -21.47
N TYR A 166 -12.65 2.69 -20.94
CA TYR A 166 -12.53 1.25 -20.93
C TYR A 166 -13.34 0.58 -19.82
N ALA A 167 -13.24 1.06 -18.58
CA ALA A 167 -13.80 0.37 -17.42
C ALA A 167 -15.26 0.72 -17.14
N MET A 168 -15.69 1.95 -17.41
CA MET A 168 -17.05 2.41 -17.08
C MET A 168 -18.16 1.62 -17.80
N PRO A 169 -18.03 1.27 -19.10
CA PRO A 169 -19.04 0.46 -19.78
C PRO A 169 -19.22 -0.94 -19.18
N MET A 170 -18.16 -1.49 -18.58
CA MET A 170 -18.19 -2.80 -17.91
C MET A 170 -18.79 -2.74 -16.51
N LEU A 171 -19.08 -1.54 -15.98
CA LEU A 171 -19.76 -1.42 -14.71
C LEU A 171 -21.26 -1.66 -14.91
N GLN A 172 -21.86 -2.45 -14.02
CA GLN A 172 -23.30 -2.74 -14.08
C GLN A 172 -24.12 -1.44 -14.15
N PRO A 173 -25.18 -1.37 -14.99
CA PRO A 173 -26.04 -0.20 -15.09
C PRO A 173 -26.70 0.16 -13.76
N VAL A 174 -26.98 1.45 -13.55
CA VAL A 174 -27.56 1.95 -12.28
C VAL A 174 -28.94 1.33 -12.02
N ALA A 175 -29.71 1.09 -13.08
CA ALA A 175 -31.02 0.44 -13.02
C ALA A 175 -30.97 -0.97 -12.41
N TYR A 176 -29.85 -1.69 -12.57
CA TYR A 176 -29.67 -3.03 -12.03
C TYR A 176 -28.94 -3.01 -10.68
N ASN A 177 -27.90 -2.18 -10.56
CA ASN A 177 -27.08 -2.09 -9.36
C ASN A 177 -26.61 -0.65 -9.11
N ARG A 178 -27.39 0.10 -8.33
CA ARG A 178 -27.02 1.47 -7.87
C ARG A 178 -25.73 1.54 -7.06
N HIS A 179 -25.25 0.40 -6.55
CA HIS A 179 -24.04 0.34 -5.77
C HIS A 179 -22.83 0.03 -6.65
N ALA A 180 -22.98 -0.27 -7.95
CA ALA A 180 -21.85 -0.61 -8.79
C ALA A 180 -20.77 0.49 -8.72
N THR A 181 -19.52 0.12 -8.48
CA THR A 181 -18.43 1.09 -8.24
C THR A 181 -17.14 0.67 -8.93
N LEU A 182 -16.54 1.61 -9.65
CA LEU A 182 -15.17 1.55 -10.12
C LEU A 182 -14.26 2.24 -9.10
N ILE A 183 -13.16 1.61 -8.72
CA ILE A 183 -12.15 2.12 -7.79
C ILE A 183 -10.85 2.33 -8.55
N THR A 184 -10.30 3.53 -8.48
CA THR A 184 -8.99 3.89 -9.05
C THR A 184 -8.07 4.40 -7.94
N LEU A 185 -6.85 3.93 -7.92
CA LEU A 185 -5.77 4.46 -7.09
C LEU A 185 -4.92 5.44 -7.92
N PHE A 186 -4.50 6.53 -7.31
CA PHE A 186 -3.47 7.42 -7.83
C PHE A 186 -2.33 7.43 -6.81
N MET A 187 -1.22 6.80 -7.18
CA MET A 187 -0.02 6.76 -6.33
C MET A 187 1.04 7.76 -6.78
N ASN A 188 0.99 8.20 -8.05
CA ASN A 188 1.96 9.11 -8.64
C ASN A 188 1.45 10.54 -8.80
N ALA A 189 0.12 10.74 -8.92
CA ALA A 189 -0.51 12.03 -9.18
C ALA A 189 -0.01 13.20 -8.33
N VAL A 190 0.23 12.98 -7.03
CA VAL A 190 0.78 14.03 -6.15
C VAL A 190 2.19 14.40 -6.56
N GLU A 191 3.08 13.41 -6.72
CA GLU A 191 4.49 13.66 -7.06
C GLU A 191 4.62 14.32 -8.45
N ASP A 192 3.81 13.88 -9.41
CA ASP A 192 3.77 14.42 -10.77
C ASP A 192 3.32 15.89 -10.82
N THR A 193 2.62 16.36 -9.78
CA THR A 193 2.05 17.73 -9.72
C THR A 193 2.79 18.66 -8.77
N LEU A 194 3.70 18.14 -7.94
CA LEU A 194 4.47 18.97 -7.01
C LEU A 194 5.47 19.85 -7.78
N THR A 195 5.29 21.16 -7.71
CA THR A 195 6.27 22.12 -8.22
C THR A 195 7.42 22.30 -7.23
N SER A 196 8.53 22.89 -7.69
CA SER A 196 9.63 23.29 -6.78
C SER A 196 9.15 24.24 -5.69
N GLN A 197 8.23 25.15 -6.02
CA GLN A 197 7.62 26.05 -5.04
C GLN A 197 6.78 25.29 -4.01
N ASP A 198 6.00 24.29 -4.44
CA ASP A 198 5.25 23.46 -3.51
C ASP A 198 6.17 22.64 -2.61
N LYS A 199 7.31 22.16 -3.12
CA LYS A 199 8.30 21.44 -2.30
C LYS A 199 8.90 22.35 -1.21
N VAL A 200 9.09 23.63 -1.51
CA VAL A 200 9.50 24.64 -0.52
C VAL A 200 8.35 24.97 0.44
N GLN A 201 7.13 25.15 -0.06
CA GLN A 201 5.93 25.43 0.76
C GLN A 201 5.44 24.22 1.56
N LYS A 202 5.78 22.99 1.17
CA LYS A 202 5.51 21.76 1.93
C LYS A 202 6.27 21.75 3.25
N VAL A 203 7.40 22.47 3.30
CA VAL A 203 8.05 22.91 4.52
C VAL A 203 7.35 24.16 5.07
N ASP A 204 6.01 24.21 5.02
CA ASP A 204 5.28 25.29 5.67
C ASP A 204 5.41 25.15 7.19
N ASN A 205 5.17 26.26 7.87
CA ASN A 205 5.22 26.30 9.32
C ASN A 205 4.25 25.29 9.94
N ALA A 206 3.12 24.98 9.29
CA ALA A 206 2.09 24.08 9.80
C ALA A 206 2.52 22.61 9.78
N SER A 207 2.96 22.09 8.63
CA SER A 207 3.44 20.71 8.49
C SER A 207 4.70 20.50 9.31
N SER A 208 5.61 21.49 9.32
CA SER A 208 6.84 21.46 10.13
C SER A 208 6.53 21.52 11.62
N ALA A 209 5.57 22.34 12.07
CA ALA A 209 5.14 22.36 13.47
C ALA A 209 4.44 21.04 13.87
N ARG A 210 3.59 20.50 12.99
CA ARG A 210 2.93 19.20 13.21
C ARG A 210 3.97 18.08 13.31
N LEU A 211 4.97 18.04 12.44
CA LEU A 211 6.03 17.04 12.50
C LEU A 211 6.85 17.15 13.79
N ARG A 212 7.26 18.36 14.19
CA ARG A 212 7.98 18.64 15.44
C ARG A 212 7.23 18.17 16.69
N SER A 213 5.91 18.14 16.64
CA SER A 213 5.10 17.63 17.76
C SER A 213 5.19 16.10 17.94
N TYR A 214 5.52 15.36 16.87
CA TYR A 214 5.70 13.91 16.88
C TYR A 214 7.16 13.49 17.04
N ILE A 215 8.07 14.21 16.37
CA ILE A 215 9.52 14.03 16.48
C ILE A 215 10.01 15.04 17.52
N LYS A 216 9.80 14.72 18.81
CA LYS A 216 10.34 15.54 19.90
C LYS A 216 11.87 15.46 19.85
N GLU A 217 12.52 16.61 19.91
CA GLU A 217 13.97 16.79 20.01
C GLU A 217 14.53 15.93 21.15
N GLY A 218 14.97 14.71 20.82
CA GLY A 218 15.15 13.66 21.80
C GLY A 218 16.07 12.55 21.32
N ARG A 219 17.26 12.97 20.87
CA ARG A 219 18.53 12.25 20.54
C ARG A 219 19.19 12.83 19.28
N LEU A 220 19.11 14.15 19.12
CA LEU A 220 19.63 14.93 17.99
C LEU A 220 21.16 14.82 17.77
N GLU A 221 21.90 14.14 18.65
CA GLU A 221 23.37 14.20 18.65
C GLU A 221 24.07 12.98 18.06
N LYS A 222 23.38 11.86 17.78
CA LYS A 222 24.08 10.59 17.47
C LYS A 222 24.15 10.18 16.00
N SER A 223 23.24 10.64 15.13
CA SER A 223 23.30 10.34 13.69
C SER A 223 22.43 11.28 12.87
N PRO A 224 23.01 12.34 12.25
CA PRO A 224 22.23 13.32 11.48
C PRO A 224 21.47 12.69 10.29
N ASN A 225 21.96 11.58 9.74
CA ASN A 225 21.34 10.92 8.60
C ASN A 225 20.00 10.25 8.93
N VAL A 226 19.85 9.68 10.13
CA VAL A 226 18.61 9.00 10.55
C VAL A 226 17.47 10.01 10.72
N GLU A 227 17.79 11.16 11.32
CA GLU A 227 16.81 12.21 11.58
C GLU A 227 16.37 12.90 10.29
N VAL A 228 17.30 13.13 9.35
CA VAL A 228 16.96 13.65 8.01
C VAL A 228 15.99 12.69 7.29
N MET A 229 16.24 11.38 7.33
CA MET A 229 15.37 10.39 6.69
C MET A 229 13.97 10.35 7.33
N LYS A 230 13.89 10.28 8.65
CA LYS A 230 12.61 10.30 9.37
C LYS A 230 11.85 11.60 9.16
N THR A 231 12.58 12.72 9.08
CA THR A 231 11.98 14.04 8.83
C THR A 231 11.41 14.08 7.42
N ALA A 232 12.16 13.62 6.41
CA ALA A 232 11.70 13.58 5.03
C ALA A 232 10.43 12.69 4.88
N MET A 233 10.49 11.45 5.36
CA MET A 233 9.34 10.53 5.29
C MET A 233 8.17 10.98 6.18
N GLY A 234 8.46 11.52 7.37
CA GLY A 234 7.46 12.02 8.29
C GLY A 234 6.74 13.24 7.75
N LEU A 235 7.44 14.13 7.03
CA LEU A 235 6.84 15.28 6.36
C LEU A 235 5.80 14.82 5.35
N ASP A 236 6.12 13.80 4.55
CA ASP A 236 5.21 13.27 3.55
C ASP A 236 3.89 12.77 4.16
N ILE A 237 3.95 12.19 5.36
CA ILE A 237 2.81 11.65 6.10
C ILE A 237 1.95 12.73 6.76
N VAL A 238 2.56 13.81 7.28
CA VAL A 238 1.83 14.87 8.01
C VAL A 238 1.24 15.94 7.10
N SER A 239 1.80 16.10 5.89
CA SER A 239 1.34 17.05 4.89
C SER A 239 -0.07 16.73 4.38
N GLN A 240 -0.75 17.73 3.83
CA GLN A 240 -2.01 17.57 3.11
C GLN A 240 -1.75 17.79 1.62
N TYR A 241 -2.38 16.98 0.77
CA TYR A 241 -2.19 17.04 -0.68
C TYR A 241 -3.48 17.26 -1.45
N ASP A 242 -4.56 17.67 -0.77
CA ASP A 242 -5.86 17.90 -1.42
C ASP A 242 -5.72 18.94 -2.54
N ASP A 243 -5.13 20.11 -2.27
CA ASP A 243 -4.92 21.15 -3.29
C ASP A 243 -4.02 20.70 -4.44
N THR A 244 -2.99 19.89 -4.13
CA THR A 244 -2.08 19.33 -5.14
C THR A 244 -2.81 18.35 -6.04
N PHE A 245 -3.58 17.44 -5.45
CA PHE A 245 -4.38 16.48 -6.21
C PHE A 245 -5.50 17.19 -6.99
N ASP A 246 -6.11 18.24 -6.44
CA ASP A 246 -7.11 19.04 -7.13
C ASP A 246 -6.52 19.73 -8.38
N ARG A 247 -5.26 20.19 -8.32
CA ARG A 247 -4.55 20.67 -9.51
C ARG A 247 -4.33 19.55 -10.53
N TYR A 248 -3.96 18.34 -10.09
CA TYR A 248 -3.83 17.19 -10.97
C TYR A 248 -5.15 16.88 -11.70
N THR A 249 -6.27 16.85 -10.98
CA THR A 249 -7.59 16.58 -11.59
C THR A 249 -8.00 17.64 -12.61
N ARG A 250 -7.66 18.92 -12.37
CA ARG A 250 -7.87 20.01 -13.33
C ARG A 250 -6.96 19.87 -14.55
N LEU A 251 -5.66 19.64 -14.35
CA LEU A 251 -4.68 19.47 -15.43
C LEU A 251 -5.09 18.34 -16.38
N HIS A 252 -5.60 17.24 -15.82
CA HIS A 252 -6.03 16.08 -16.58
C HIS A 252 -7.54 16.07 -16.89
N ASN A 253 -8.26 17.19 -16.69
CA ASN A 253 -9.66 17.37 -17.08
C ASN A 253 -10.60 16.22 -16.64
N PHE A 254 -10.50 15.79 -15.38
CA PHE A 254 -11.28 14.66 -14.84
C PHE A 254 -12.79 14.83 -15.05
N SER A 255 -13.31 16.03 -14.80
CA SER A 255 -14.74 16.34 -14.96
C SER A 255 -15.21 16.16 -16.41
N GLN A 256 -14.40 16.59 -17.38
CA GLN A 256 -14.71 16.42 -18.80
C GLN A 256 -14.65 14.94 -19.20
N ALA A 257 -13.62 14.21 -18.74
CA ALA A 257 -13.50 12.77 -18.97
C ALA A 257 -14.73 12.02 -18.45
N ALA A 258 -15.14 12.34 -17.22
CA ALA A 258 -16.29 11.74 -16.57
C ALA A 258 -17.59 12.07 -17.32
N PHE A 259 -17.79 13.33 -17.69
CA PHE A 259 -18.96 13.78 -18.44
C PHE A 259 -19.10 13.04 -19.78
N LEU A 260 -18.03 12.96 -20.57
CA LEU A 260 -18.05 12.32 -21.89
C LEU A 260 -18.40 10.82 -21.83
N ILE A 261 -18.02 10.15 -20.75
CA ILE A 261 -18.22 8.70 -20.56
C ILE A 261 -19.48 8.38 -19.74
N GLY A 262 -20.18 9.39 -19.22
CA GLY A 262 -21.31 9.17 -18.30
C GLY A 262 -20.88 8.58 -16.96
N ALA A 263 -19.69 8.94 -16.48
CA ALA A 263 -19.19 8.62 -15.16
C ALA A 263 -19.43 9.77 -14.16
N VAL A 264 -19.58 9.42 -12.89
CA VAL A 264 -19.76 10.36 -11.78
C VAL A 264 -18.80 9.98 -10.67
N ILE A 265 -18.00 10.94 -10.21
CA ILE A 265 -17.18 10.78 -9.01
C ILE A 265 -18.08 10.69 -7.80
N LYS A 266 -17.86 9.70 -6.93
CA LYS A 266 -18.53 9.62 -5.65
C LYS A 266 -17.85 10.57 -4.67
N GLU A 267 -18.52 11.69 -4.37
CA GLU A 267 -18.03 12.67 -3.39
C GLU A 267 -17.79 12.03 -2.02
N ASN A 268 -18.70 11.13 -1.62
CA ASN A 268 -18.63 10.31 -0.42
C ASN A 268 -18.31 8.86 -0.84
N PRO A 269 -17.06 8.40 -0.73
CA PRO A 269 -16.72 7.02 -1.03
C PRO A 269 -17.42 6.07 -0.05
N THR A 270 -17.72 4.85 -0.50
CA THR A 270 -18.44 3.86 0.31
C THR A 270 -17.64 2.58 0.56
N ILE A 271 -16.46 2.45 -0.03
CA ILE A 271 -15.60 1.26 0.02
C ILE A 271 -14.26 1.63 0.63
N ILE A 272 -13.59 2.65 0.09
CA ILE A 272 -12.27 3.06 0.53
C ILE A 272 -12.19 4.57 0.74
N GLU A 273 -11.59 4.98 1.84
CA GLU A 273 -11.39 6.40 2.13
C GLU A 273 -10.54 7.08 1.06
N LYS A 274 -10.76 8.38 0.86
CA LYS A 274 -10.02 9.19 -0.12
C LYS A 274 -8.49 9.13 0.06
N TRP A 275 -8.06 9.12 1.32
CA TRP A 275 -6.68 9.16 1.78
C TRP A 275 -6.50 8.17 2.96
N PRO A 276 -6.42 6.86 2.69
CA PRO A 276 -6.49 5.84 3.73
C PRO A 276 -5.30 5.90 4.70
N TYR A 277 -4.13 6.37 4.24
CA TYR A 277 -2.91 6.47 5.04
C TYR A 277 -2.72 7.82 5.74
N ARG A 278 -3.63 8.77 5.54
CA ARG A 278 -3.61 10.06 6.26
C ARG A 278 -3.85 9.83 7.76
N LEU A 279 -3.02 10.44 8.59
CA LEU A 279 -3.18 10.41 10.05
C LEU A 279 -4.56 10.93 10.46
N LYS A 280 -5.29 10.14 11.25
CA LYS A 280 -6.63 10.48 11.74
C LYS A 280 -6.56 11.27 13.03
N LEU A 281 -5.54 11.05 13.86
CA LEU A 281 -5.35 11.72 15.13
C LEU A 281 -4.46 12.94 14.99
N ARG A 282 -4.79 13.97 15.77
CA ARG A 282 -3.98 15.18 15.93
C ARG A 282 -2.94 14.99 17.03
N PRO A 283 -1.81 15.70 16.97
CA PRO A 283 -0.85 15.73 18.07
C PRO A 283 -1.52 16.03 19.41
N GLY A 284 -1.08 15.34 20.47
CA GLY A 284 -1.64 15.46 21.81
C GLY A 284 -2.88 14.61 22.08
N GLN A 285 -3.56 14.08 21.06
CA GLN A 285 -4.65 13.13 21.27
C GLN A 285 -4.11 11.76 21.73
N PRO A 286 -4.88 10.99 22.53
CA PRO A 286 -4.50 9.63 22.90
C PRO A 286 -4.19 8.78 21.67
N LYS A 287 -3.07 8.05 21.71
CA LYS A 287 -2.55 7.19 20.62
C LYS A 287 -2.09 7.92 19.34
N ALA A 288 -2.10 9.25 19.28
CA ALA A 288 -1.64 9.97 18.09
C ALA A 288 -0.18 9.67 17.71
N GLN A 289 0.71 9.60 18.70
CA GLN A 289 2.11 9.20 18.49
C GLN A 289 2.23 7.77 17.95
N GLN A 290 1.40 6.85 18.46
CA GLN A 290 1.40 5.46 18.04
C GLN A 290 0.91 5.31 16.60
N GLU A 291 -0.07 6.12 16.19
CA GLU A 291 -0.54 6.20 14.81
C GLU A 291 0.56 6.72 13.88
N PHE A 292 1.20 7.84 14.23
CA PHE A 292 2.29 8.42 13.45
C PHE A 292 3.42 7.42 13.22
N GLU A 293 3.94 6.82 14.30
CA GLU A 293 5.00 5.82 14.19
C GLU A 293 4.59 4.58 13.39
N ARG A 294 3.32 4.16 13.48
CA ARG A 294 2.80 3.03 12.72
C ARG A 294 2.76 3.34 11.22
N VAL A 295 2.29 4.54 10.83
CA VAL A 295 2.25 4.95 9.43
C VAL A 295 3.66 5.18 8.91
N LEU A 296 4.53 5.81 9.69
CA LEU A 296 5.95 6.01 9.34
C LEU A 296 6.71 4.69 9.16
N ALA A 297 6.41 3.69 9.99
CA ALA A 297 6.97 2.34 9.87
C ALA A 297 6.26 1.49 8.81
N SER A 298 5.22 2.00 8.16
CA SER A 298 4.56 1.31 7.06
C SER A 298 5.18 1.71 5.73
N TRP A 299 4.86 0.96 4.68
CA TRP A 299 5.28 1.28 3.31
C TRP A 299 4.40 2.34 2.63
N ALA A 300 3.51 2.98 3.38
CA ALA A 300 2.69 4.06 2.86
C ALA A 300 3.53 5.33 2.68
N ILE A 301 3.36 5.98 1.53
CA ILE A 301 4.00 7.27 1.22
C ILE A 301 3.14 8.47 1.62
N GLY A 302 1.86 8.25 1.99
CA GLY A 302 0.93 9.30 2.40
C GLY A 302 0.32 10.11 1.24
N LYS A 303 0.63 9.71 0.01
CA LYS A 303 0.24 10.37 -1.25
C LYS A 303 -0.76 9.54 -2.07
N GLU A 304 -1.11 8.35 -1.59
CA GLU A 304 -2.04 7.43 -2.23
C GLU A 304 -3.47 7.97 -2.14
N ARG A 305 -4.04 8.32 -3.29
CA ARG A 305 -5.40 8.87 -3.41
C ARG A 305 -6.32 7.86 -4.09
N TYR A 306 -7.39 7.45 -3.41
CA TYR A 306 -8.40 6.55 -3.98
C TYR A 306 -9.65 7.30 -4.45
N MET A 307 -10.05 7.13 -5.70
CA MET A 307 -11.32 7.66 -6.20
C MET A 307 -12.30 6.54 -6.51
N GLU A 308 -13.55 6.77 -6.14
CA GLU A 308 -14.66 5.90 -6.50
C GLU A 308 -15.53 6.58 -7.55
N TRP A 309 -15.91 5.82 -8.57
CA TRP A 309 -16.72 6.26 -9.69
C TRP A 309 -17.95 5.38 -9.80
N ARG A 310 -19.05 5.97 -10.27
CA ARG A 310 -20.28 5.27 -10.63
C ARG A 310 -20.78 5.74 -11.98
N ARG A 311 -21.65 4.95 -12.61
CA ARG A 311 -22.36 5.41 -13.81
C ARG A 311 -23.35 6.51 -13.46
N ALA A 312 -23.53 7.46 -14.37
CA ALA A 312 -24.57 8.47 -14.28
C ALA A 312 -25.97 7.86 -14.47
N THR A 313 -26.08 6.87 -15.37
CA THR A 313 -27.30 6.14 -15.73
C THR A 313 -27.08 4.63 -15.82
#